data_AF-F5Y1I6-F1
#
_entry.id   AF-F5Y1I6-F1
#
_cell.length_a   1.000
_cell.length_b   1.000
_cell.length_c   1.000
_cell.angle_alpha   90.00
_cell.angle_beta   90.00
_cell.angle_gamma   90.00
#
_symmetry.space_group_name_H-M   'P 1'
#
loop_
_entity.id
_entity.type
_entity.pdbx_description
1 polymer ?
#
loop_
_entity_poly.entity_id
_entity_poly.type
_entity_poly.pdbx_seq_one_letter_code
_entity_poly.pdbx_strand_id
1 'polypeptide(L)'
;MNRRARPWRAMALLAGSVLALHLAVLEGLSAARPVPASTAGGSSFRFRHIEPAAPPPAADPRPAAAPEPARSTARRTAVPSTVSATPAPSAKPAASTAPVPPSPAASAALALAEDIGGAAGPGGWDLASIADPMRLHYQVNTARQPDAVGSAQLDWRHDGRRYEAALDIAAPGAPPRHQRSSGAVTAQGLAPERFADRVRSEQAAHFDRGAGRLVFSTNRPGAGLLPGAQDRLSVLMQLGGLLAAAPPGRLRPGQVLALQTAGTREAAVWRFQVEAEEDLQLPGGTLRAWRLVRPPRHEWDLHIQLWLAPGQAYAPVRLRLTPANGEWLDLQWLRTDKG
;
A
#
# COMPACT_ATOMS: atom_id res chain seq x y z
N MET A 1 -78.89 9.28 -22.21
CA MET A 1 -78.04 10.02 -21.25
C MET A 1 -77.71 9.10 -20.08
N ASN A 2 -76.43 8.98 -19.70
CA ASN A 2 -75.96 8.92 -18.30
C ASN A 2 -74.43 8.79 -18.28
N ARG A 3 -73.74 9.94 -18.23
CA ARG A 3 -72.29 10.04 -18.01
C ARG A 3 -71.99 9.61 -16.57
N ARG A 4 -71.35 8.45 -16.36
CA ARG A 4 -70.79 8.08 -15.06
C ARG A 4 -69.61 9.02 -14.75
N ALA A 5 -69.78 9.86 -13.73
CA ALA A 5 -68.75 10.78 -13.25
C ALA A 5 -67.51 9.98 -12.78
N ARG A 6 -66.33 10.38 -13.25
CA ARG A 6 -65.03 9.79 -12.90
C ARG A 6 -64.72 10.05 -11.40
N PRO A 7 -64.17 9.08 -10.64
CA PRO A 7 -63.99 9.15 -9.19
C PRO A 7 -62.75 9.97 -8.77
N TRP A 8 -62.48 11.10 -9.44
CA TRP A 8 -61.27 11.90 -9.21
C TRP A 8 -61.20 12.48 -7.79
N ARG A 9 -62.37 12.74 -7.17
CA ARG A 9 -62.47 13.19 -5.78
C ARG A 9 -61.94 12.15 -4.79
N ALA A 10 -62.18 10.86 -5.04
CA ALA A 10 -61.68 9.79 -4.19
C ALA A 10 -60.15 9.64 -4.30
N MET A 11 -59.61 9.77 -5.51
CA MET A 11 -58.15 9.74 -5.73
C MET A 11 -57.45 10.95 -5.11
N ALA A 12 -58.04 12.15 -5.20
CA ALA A 12 -57.49 13.36 -4.60
C ALA A 12 -57.45 13.27 -3.06
N LEU A 13 -58.51 12.71 -2.45
CA LEU A 13 -58.53 12.47 -1.00
C LEU A 13 -57.48 11.45 -0.58
N LEU A 14 -57.32 10.35 -1.32
CA LEU A 14 -56.34 9.32 -1.01
C LEU A 14 -54.89 9.83 -1.12
N ALA A 15 -54.59 10.62 -2.16
CA ALA A 15 -53.30 11.27 -2.31
C ALA A 15 -53.01 12.27 -1.17
N GLY A 16 -54.01 13.05 -0.76
CA GLY A 16 -53.89 13.96 0.39
C GLY A 16 -53.60 13.23 1.70
N SER A 17 -54.29 12.11 1.95
CA SER A 17 -54.09 11.29 3.15
C SER A 17 -52.69 10.68 3.20
N VAL A 18 -52.17 10.19 2.08
CA VAL A 18 -50.82 9.62 2.00
C VAL A 18 -49.75 10.69 2.23
N LEU A 19 -49.96 11.90 1.70
CA LEU A 19 -49.05 13.03 1.91
C LEU A 19 -49.03 13.47 3.39
N ALA A 20 -50.21 13.56 4.03
CA ALA A 20 -50.31 13.89 5.44
C ALA A 20 -49.63 12.83 6.33
N LEU A 21 -49.75 11.55 5.98
CA LEU A 21 -49.05 10.47 6.68
C LEU A 21 -47.52 10.58 6.54
N HIS A 22 -47.01 10.89 5.35
CA HIS A 22 -45.58 11.09 5.14
C HIS A 22 -45.04 12.27 5.94
N LEU A 23 -45.79 13.38 6.01
CA LEU A 23 -45.40 14.55 6.81
C LEU A 23 -45.38 14.24 8.31
N ALA A 24 -46.36 13.49 8.83
CA ALA A 24 -46.38 13.08 10.23
C ALA A 24 -45.19 12.16 10.59
N VAL A 25 -44.78 11.27 9.69
CA VAL A 25 -43.60 10.41 9.89
C VAL A 25 -42.31 11.22 9.88
N LEU A 26 -42.19 12.22 9.00
CA LEU A 26 -41.04 13.12 8.94
C LEU A 26 -40.90 13.99 10.20
N GLU A 27 -42.01 14.49 10.76
CA GLU A 27 -41.97 15.24 12.02
C GLU A 27 -41.66 14.34 13.22
N GLY A 28 -42.20 13.12 13.26
CA GLY A 28 -41.92 12.15 14.32
C GLY A 28 -40.46 11.69 14.38
N LEU A 29 -39.77 11.61 13.23
CA LEU A 29 -38.35 11.27 13.16
C LEU A 29 -37.42 12.43 13.58
N SER A 30 -37.88 13.68 13.49
CA SER A 30 -37.12 14.85 13.97
C SER A 30 -37.14 15.00 15.50
N ALA A 31 -38.20 14.54 16.16
CA ALA A 31 -38.36 14.62 17.61
C ALA A 31 -37.53 13.58 18.40
N ALA A 32 -36.98 12.55 17.73
CA ALA A 32 -36.31 11.41 18.37
C ALA A 32 -34.76 11.47 18.34
N ARG A 33 -34.16 12.66 18.20
CA ARG A 33 -32.70 12.83 18.36
C ARG A 33 -32.35 13.43 19.73
N PRO A 34 -31.95 12.63 20.72
CA PRO A 34 -31.29 13.17 21.89
C PRO A 34 -29.91 13.71 21.45
N VAL A 35 -29.73 15.02 21.55
CA VAL A 35 -28.42 15.67 21.45
C VAL A 35 -27.66 15.32 22.73
N PRO A 36 -26.50 14.63 22.68
CA PRO A 36 -25.69 14.47 23.87
C PRO A 36 -25.16 15.85 24.28
N ALA A 37 -25.48 16.27 25.51
CA ALA A 37 -24.88 17.43 26.13
C ALA A 37 -23.36 17.21 26.22
N SER A 38 -22.61 17.96 25.43
CA SER A 38 -21.15 18.00 25.53
C SER A 38 -20.80 18.71 26.83
N THR A 39 -20.44 17.94 27.86
CA THR A 39 -19.83 18.49 29.07
C THR A 39 -18.48 19.07 28.65
N ALA A 40 -18.44 20.40 28.52
CA ALA A 40 -17.21 21.15 28.32
C ALA A 40 -16.31 21.00 29.57
N GLY A 41 -15.50 19.95 29.60
CA GLY A 41 -14.33 19.87 30.44
C GLY A 41 -13.29 20.85 29.90
N GLY A 42 -13.25 22.06 30.49
CA GLY A 42 -12.26 23.07 30.17
C GLY A 42 -10.85 22.57 30.45
N SER A 43 -10.17 22.10 29.42
CA SER A 43 -8.73 21.87 29.45
C SER A 43 -8.04 23.21 29.21
N SER A 44 -7.51 23.82 30.27
CA SER A 44 -6.69 25.01 30.17
C SER A 44 -5.36 24.66 29.52
N PHE A 45 -5.16 25.11 28.28
CA PHE A 45 -3.87 25.04 27.62
C PHE A 45 -2.94 26.09 28.26
N ARG A 46 -1.91 25.63 29.00
CA ARG A 46 -0.79 26.50 29.40
C ARG A 46 0.19 26.61 28.24
N PHE A 47 0.22 27.77 27.60
CA PHE A 47 1.32 28.13 26.70
C PHE A 47 2.54 28.47 27.55
N ARG A 48 3.63 27.71 27.40
CA ARG A 48 4.94 28.09 27.92
C ARG A 48 5.64 28.82 26.77
N HIS A 49 5.78 30.13 26.90
CA HIS A 49 6.64 30.92 26.01
C HIS A 49 8.08 30.47 26.24
N ILE A 50 8.71 29.87 25.24
CA ILE A 50 10.14 29.56 25.25
C ILE A 50 10.80 30.72 24.51
N GLU A 51 11.52 31.54 25.27
CA GLU A 51 12.33 32.62 24.71
C GLU A 51 13.51 32.01 23.94
N PRO A 52 13.70 32.35 22.65
CA PRO A 52 14.82 31.83 21.88
C PRO A 52 16.15 32.34 22.47
N ALA A 53 17.04 31.43 22.82
CA ALA A 53 18.41 31.79 23.20
C ALA A 53 19.11 32.47 22.00
N ALA A 54 19.70 33.64 22.26
CA ALA A 54 20.46 34.39 21.26
C ALA A 54 21.64 33.55 20.73
N PRO A 55 21.90 33.55 19.41
CA PRO A 55 23.04 32.86 18.84
C PRO A 55 24.35 33.51 19.30
N PRO A 56 25.39 32.72 19.63
CA PRO A 56 26.71 33.27 19.95
C PRO A 56 27.33 33.97 18.72
N PRO A 57 28.09 35.06 18.92
CA PRO A 57 28.71 35.80 17.84
C PRO A 57 29.71 34.93 17.06
N ALA A 58 29.68 35.06 15.74
CA ALA A 58 30.59 34.40 14.82
C ALA A 58 32.04 34.80 15.11
N ALA A 59 32.92 33.80 15.23
CA ALA A 59 34.36 33.99 15.26
C ALA A 59 34.88 34.18 13.83
N ASP A 60 35.70 35.20 13.63
CA ASP A 60 36.37 35.50 12.36
C ASP A 60 37.30 34.36 11.88
N PRO A 61 37.44 34.15 10.56
CA PRO A 61 38.29 33.12 10.01
C PRO A 61 39.75 33.61 9.85
N ARG A 62 40.72 32.81 10.31
CA ARG A 62 42.15 33.00 9.99
C ARG A 62 42.83 31.64 9.74
N PRO A 63 43.81 31.57 8.82
CA PRO A 63 43.84 30.58 7.74
C PRO A 63 44.66 29.33 8.03
N ALA A 64 44.43 28.34 7.18
CA ALA A 64 45.11 27.05 7.11
C ALA A 64 46.63 27.18 7.00
N ALA A 65 47.34 26.39 7.81
CA ALA A 65 48.75 26.05 7.64
C ALA A 65 48.87 24.61 7.14
N ALA A 66 49.77 24.42 6.17
CA ALA A 66 50.04 23.18 5.44
C ALA A 66 50.75 22.09 6.29
N PRO A 67 50.74 20.81 5.85
CA PRO A 67 51.27 19.68 6.63
C PRO A 67 52.68 19.25 6.20
N GLU A 68 53.52 18.79 7.16
CA GLU A 68 54.58 17.76 7.01
C GLU A 68 55.42 17.63 8.32
N PRO A 69 56.29 16.61 8.51
CA PRO A 69 56.09 15.16 8.47
C PRO A 69 56.62 14.47 9.75
N ALA A 70 56.55 13.13 9.75
CA ALA A 70 56.88 12.18 10.81
C ALA A 70 58.24 12.35 11.52
N ARG A 71 58.28 11.95 12.81
CA ARG A 71 59.43 11.21 13.35
C ARG A 71 59.08 10.32 14.55
N SER A 72 59.51 9.06 14.40
CA SER A 72 59.56 7.98 15.39
C SER A 72 60.48 8.32 16.58
N THR A 73 60.14 7.85 17.78
CA THR A 73 61.09 7.19 18.69
C THR A 73 60.35 6.36 19.75
N ALA A 74 60.83 5.14 19.95
CA ALA A 74 60.41 4.22 20.99
C ALA A 74 61.13 4.51 22.33
N ARG A 75 60.45 4.31 23.47
CA ARG A 75 61.10 3.76 24.68
C ARG A 75 60.09 3.17 25.67
N ARG A 76 60.54 2.11 26.34
CA ARG A 76 59.87 1.08 27.12
C ARG A 76 60.30 1.18 28.60
N THR A 77 59.36 1.19 29.55
CA THR A 77 59.48 0.78 30.98
C THR A 77 58.07 0.79 31.60
N ALA A 78 57.42 -0.34 31.90
CA ALA A 78 57.46 -1.17 33.13
C ALA A 78 56.75 -0.56 34.37
N VAL A 79 55.52 -1.07 34.64
CA VAL A 79 54.78 -1.46 35.89
C VAL A 79 55.10 -0.82 37.27
N PRO A 80 54.19 -0.85 38.30
CA PRO A 80 52.87 -1.49 38.42
C PRO A 80 51.72 -0.66 39.10
N SER A 81 50.52 -1.23 39.02
CA SER A 81 49.39 -1.27 39.99
C SER A 81 49.24 -0.22 41.10
N THR A 82 48.10 0.49 41.07
CA THR A 82 47.34 0.79 42.30
C THR A 82 45.85 0.59 42.04
N VAL A 83 45.29 -0.39 42.74
CA VAL A 83 43.87 -0.68 42.90
C VAL A 83 43.27 0.36 43.85
N SER A 84 42.20 1.03 43.43
CA SER A 84 41.26 1.66 44.35
C SER A 84 39.85 1.25 43.94
N ALA A 85 39.30 0.36 44.76
CA ALA A 85 37.92 -0.09 44.72
C ALA A 85 37.03 0.92 45.47
N THR A 86 35.92 1.31 44.83
CA THR A 86 34.74 1.89 45.48
C THR A 86 33.52 1.18 44.90
N PRO A 87 32.55 0.74 45.73
CA PRO A 87 31.63 -0.34 45.37
C PRO A 87 30.45 0.12 44.52
N ALA A 88 30.10 -0.71 43.54
CA ALA A 88 28.84 -0.67 42.82
C ALA A 88 27.73 -1.29 43.68
N PRO A 89 26.48 -0.77 43.65
CA PRO A 89 25.35 -1.45 44.25
C PRO A 89 24.95 -2.67 43.39
N SER A 90 24.76 -3.79 44.06
CA SER A 90 24.39 -5.10 43.51
C SER A 90 23.19 -5.08 42.55
N ALA A 91 23.41 -5.55 41.33
CA ALA A 91 22.35 -6.09 40.48
C ALA A 91 22.00 -7.50 40.97
N LYS A 92 20.72 -7.69 41.35
CA LYS A 92 20.14 -9.00 41.68
C LYS A 92 19.74 -9.73 40.37
N PRO A 93 19.82 -11.08 40.31
CA PRO A 93 19.89 -11.83 39.06
C PRO A 93 18.59 -11.93 38.26
N ALA A 94 18.80 -12.14 36.95
CA ALA A 94 17.82 -12.47 35.93
C ALA A 94 16.79 -13.52 36.36
N ALA A 95 15.52 -13.16 36.25
CA ALA A 95 14.44 -14.13 36.13
C ALA A 95 14.32 -14.52 34.65
N SER A 96 14.52 -15.81 34.42
CA SER A 96 14.27 -16.54 33.18
C SER A 96 12.90 -16.20 32.59
N THR A 97 12.88 -15.53 31.44
CA THR A 97 11.67 -15.39 30.62
C THR A 97 11.39 -16.74 29.98
N ALA A 98 10.45 -17.50 30.57
CA ALA A 98 9.82 -18.62 29.90
C ALA A 98 9.14 -18.14 28.60
N PRO A 99 9.11 -18.96 27.53
CA PRO A 99 8.54 -18.54 26.26
C PRO A 99 7.03 -18.29 26.44
N VAL A 100 6.61 -17.05 26.18
CA VAL A 100 5.20 -16.68 26.10
C VAL A 100 4.61 -17.43 24.90
N PRO A 101 3.53 -18.21 25.05
CA PRO A 101 2.90 -18.88 23.93
C PRO A 101 2.41 -17.84 22.90
N PRO A 102 2.50 -18.11 21.59
CA PRO A 102 2.05 -17.18 20.57
C PRO A 102 0.57 -16.83 20.76
N SER A 103 0.25 -15.54 20.65
CA SER A 103 -1.12 -15.04 20.66
C SER A 103 -1.95 -15.75 19.58
N PRO A 104 -3.26 -16.01 19.80
CA PRO A 104 -4.14 -16.64 18.80
C PRO A 104 -4.10 -15.95 17.43
N ALA A 105 -3.86 -14.63 17.40
CA ALA A 105 -3.70 -13.86 16.17
C ALA A 105 -2.41 -14.18 15.39
N ALA A 106 -1.32 -14.53 16.08
CA ALA A 106 -0.07 -14.96 15.47
C ALA A 106 -0.16 -16.40 14.94
N SER A 107 -0.85 -17.29 15.67
CA SER A 107 -1.15 -18.65 15.19
C SER A 107 -2.11 -18.65 14.00
N ALA A 108 -3.14 -17.79 13.99
CA ALA A 108 -4.03 -17.65 12.83
C ALA A 108 -3.31 -17.05 11.61
N ALA A 109 -2.36 -16.13 11.82
CA ALA A 109 -1.51 -15.60 10.76
C ALA A 109 -0.54 -16.64 10.19
N LEU A 110 0.01 -17.53 11.03
CA LEU A 110 0.85 -18.66 10.59
C LEU A 110 0.03 -19.71 9.83
N ALA A 111 -1.17 -20.08 10.31
CA ALA A 111 -2.04 -21.03 9.65
C ALA A 111 -2.57 -20.51 8.30
N LEU A 112 -2.84 -19.20 8.19
CA LEU A 112 -3.08 -18.55 6.91
C LEU A 112 -1.84 -18.56 6.02
N ALA A 113 -0.64 -18.41 6.58
CA ALA A 113 0.61 -18.48 5.81
C ALA A 113 0.92 -19.89 5.29
N GLU A 114 0.50 -20.95 5.99
CA GLU A 114 0.62 -22.34 5.51
C GLU A 114 -0.37 -22.66 4.38
N ASP A 115 -1.60 -22.13 4.43
CA ASP A 115 -2.58 -22.22 3.33
C ASP A 115 -2.15 -21.38 2.11
N ILE A 116 -1.51 -20.22 2.35
CA ILE A 116 -0.93 -19.36 1.31
C ILE A 116 0.39 -19.94 0.76
N GLY A 117 1.12 -20.70 1.58
CA GLY A 117 2.32 -21.45 1.21
C GLY A 117 2.02 -22.77 0.49
N GLY A 118 0.78 -23.25 0.52
CA GLY A 118 0.31 -24.47 -0.17
C GLY A 118 0.28 -24.38 -1.70
N ALA A 119 0.45 -23.18 -2.28
CA ALA A 119 0.75 -23.03 -3.71
C ALA A 119 2.21 -23.40 -4.05
N ALA A 120 3.06 -23.60 -3.04
CA ALA A 120 4.35 -24.27 -3.14
C ALA A 120 4.19 -25.75 -2.74
N GLY A 121 3.44 -26.52 -3.53
CA GLY A 121 3.56 -27.98 -3.54
C GLY A 121 4.99 -28.41 -3.93
N PRO A 122 5.31 -29.73 -3.92
CA PRO A 122 6.68 -30.28 -4.06
C PRO A 122 7.38 -30.05 -5.41
N GLY A 123 6.92 -29.11 -6.23
CA GLY A 123 7.57 -28.61 -7.43
C GLY A 123 7.56 -27.09 -7.42
N GLY A 124 8.23 -26.51 -6.42
CA GLY A 124 8.34 -25.06 -6.18
C GLY A 124 8.56 -24.29 -7.47
N TRP A 125 7.84 -23.17 -7.63
CA TRP A 125 8.04 -22.30 -8.76
C TRP A 125 9.45 -21.73 -8.65
N ASP A 126 10.31 -22.05 -9.62
CA ASP A 126 11.56 -21.33 -9.80
C ASP A 126 11.22 -19.87 -10.13
N LEU A 127 12.10 -18.98 -9.73
CA LEU A 127 11.76 -18.00 -8.73
C LEU A 127 11.64 -16.60 -9.38
N ALA A 128 10.41 -16.22 -9.74
CA ALA A 128 9.96 -14.93 -10.35
C ALA A 128 10.92 -14.28 -11.37
N SER A 129 10.58 -14.35 -12.66
CA SER A 129 11.33 -13.69 -13.73
C SER A 129 10.97 -12.20 -13.75
N ILE A 130 11.87 -11.34 -13.29
CA ILE A 130 11.63 -9.91 -13.26
C ILE A 130 11.86 -9.32 -14.65
N ALA A 131 10.92 -8.51 -15.14
CA ALA A 131 11.04 -7.83 -16.41
C ALA A 131 12.16 -6.79 -16.38
N ASP A 132 12.90 -6.64 -17.49
CA ASP A 132 13.96 -5.64 -17.64
C ASP A 132 13.45 -4.22 -17.31
N PRO A 133 14.35 -3.29 -16.91
CA PRO A 133 14.00 -1.90 -16.67
C PRO A 133 13.23 -1.30 -17.86
N MET A 134 12.12 -0.62 -17.54
CA MET A 134 11.25 -0.05 -18.55
C MET A 134 10.43 1.11 -18.00
N ARG A 135 9.91 1.92 -18.91
CA ARG A 135 8.93 2.96 -18.61
C ARG A 135 7.67 2.72 -19.43
N LEU A 136 6.55 2.45 -18.75
CA LEU A 136 5.25 2.36 -19.40
C LEU A 136 4.52 3.70 -19.31
N HIS A 137 3.94 4.11 -20.43
CA HIS A 137 3.06 5.27 -20.51
C HIS A 137 1.63 4.80 -20.71
N TYR A 138 0.69 5.46 -20.04
CA TYR A 138 -0.73 5.10 -20.08
C TYR A 138 -1.58 6.31 -20.41
N GLN A 139 -2.66 6.07 -21.15
CA GLN A 139 -3.84 6.93 -21.13
C GLN A 139 -4.70 6.56 -19.91
N VAL A 140 -5.25 7.56 -19.23
CA VAL A 140 -6.07 7.37 -18.04
C VAL A 140 -7.51 7.77 -18.31
N ASN A 141 -8.43 6.84 -18.16
CA ASN A 141 -9.87 7.07 -18.26
C ASN A 141 -10.50 6.98 -16.86
N THR A 142 -11.59 7.73 -16.63
CA THR A 142 -12.31 7.72 -15.34
C THR A 142 -13.82 7.70 -15.55
N ALA A 143 -14.55 7.16 -14.57
CA ALA A 143 -16.00 7.27 -14.52
C ALA A 143 -16.49 8.73 -14.37
N ARG A 144 -15.72 9.55 -13.64
CA ARG A 144 -16.08 10.91 -13.21
C ARG A 144 -16.09 11.92 -14.36
N GLN A 145 -15.17 11.75 -15.29
CA GLN A 145 -14.92 12.68 -16.40
C GLN A 145 -14.77 11.84 -17.68
N PRO A 146 -15.86 11.27 -18.24
CA PRO A 146 -15.79 10.33 -19.35
C PRO A 146 -15.28 10.96 -20.65
N ASP A 147 -15.44 12.27 -20.82
CA ASP A 147 -15.01 13.02 -22.01
C ASP A 147 -13.57 13.54 -21.92
N ALA A 148 -12.90 13.33 -20.78
CA ALA A 148 -11.53 13.77 -20.56
C ALA A 148 -10.60 12.58 -20.40
N VAL A 149 -9.40 12.72 -20.96
CA VAL A 149 -8.33 11.74 -20.83
C VAL A 149 -7.19 12.30 -20.00
N GLY A 150 -6.67 11.50 -19.09
CA GLY A 150 -5.47 11.79 -18.33
C GLY A 150 -4.28 10.98 -18.80
N SER A 151 -3.21 11.04 -18.02
CA SER A 151 -1.98 10.28 -18.27
C SER A 151 -1.46 9.63 -16.99
N ALA A 152 -0.75 8.53 -17.16
CA ALA A 152 0.05 7.95 -16.11
C ALA A 152 1.38 7.40 -16.65
N GLN A 153 2.36 7.27 -15.78
CA GLN A 153 3.67 6.71 -16.09
C GLN A 153 4.08 5.73 -14.99
N LEU A 154 4.47 4.52 -15.38
CA LEU A 154 5.12 3.54 -14.51
C LEU A 154 6.59 3.44 -14.90
N ASP A 155 7.47 3.92 -14.02
CA ASP A 155 8.90 3.71 -14.06
C ASP A 155 9.27 2.45 -13.28
N TRP A 156 9.88 1.49 -13.97
CA TRP A 156 10.38 0.25 -13.39
C TRP A 156 11.90 0.15 -13.58
N ARG A 157 12.64 0.01 -12.47
CA ARG A 157 14.11 -0.06 -12.48
C ARG A 157 14.61 -1.11 -11.50
N HIS A 158 15.67 -1.82 -11.85
CA HIS A 158 16.40 -2.68 -10.92
C HIS A 158 17.83 -2.93 -11.43
N ASP A 159 18.72 -3.34 -10.53
CA ASP A 159 20.07 -3.84 -10.83
C ASP A 159 20.21 -5.36 -10.62
N GLY A 160 19.08 -6.04 -10.37
CA GLY A 160 19.01 -7.47 -10.04
C GLY A 160 19.19 -7.78 -8.56
N ARG A 161 19.57 -6.80 -7.73
CA ARG A 161 19.65 -6.91 -6.26
C ARG A 161 18.69 -5.97 -5.55
N ARG A 162 18.46 -4.80 -6.13
CA ARG A 162 17.58 -3.74 -5.65
C ARG A 162 16.63 -3.34 -6.76
N TYR A 163 15.42 -2.93 -6.39
CA TYR A 163 14.44 -2.42 -7.34
C TYR A 163 13.85 -1.10 -6.86
N GLU A 164 13.34 -0.34 -7.82
CA GLU A 164 12.51 0.84 -7.64
C GLU A 164 11.35 0.81 -8.63
N ALA A 165 10.13 1.01 -8.13
CA ALA A 165 8.92 1.19 -8.92
C ALA A 165 8.29 2.54 -8.59
N ALA A 166 7.83 3.23 -9.62
CA ALA A 166 7.33 4.58 -9.52
C ALA A 166 6.11 4.77 -10.43
N LEU A 167 4.93 4.97 -9.86
CA LEU A 167 3.69 5.19 -10.61
C LEU A 167 3.16 6.59 -10.35
N ASP A 168 3.18 7.43 -11.39
CA ASP A 168 2.66 8.79 -11.38
C ASP A 168 1.36 8.85 -12.19
N ILE A 169 0.27 9.33 -11.59
CA ILE A 169 -1.07 9.33 -12.18
C ILE A 169 -1.65 10.75 -12.14
N ALA A 170 -2.00 11.27 -13.31
CA ALA A 170 -2.76 12.50 -13.50
C ALA A 170 -4.13 12.15 -14.11
N ALA A 171 -5.10 11.84 -13.25
CA ALA A 171 -6.45 11.44 -13.66
C ALA A 171 -7.39 12.66 -13.75
N PRO A 172 -8.24 12.77 -14.78
CA PRO A 172 -9.18 13.88 -14.89
C PRO A 172 -10.17 13.90 -13.71
N GLY A 173 -10.38 15.07 -13.12
CA GLY A 173 -11.30 15.24 -11.99
C GLY A 173 -10.79 14.69 -10.65
N ALA A 174 -9.52 14.28 -10.55
CA ALA A 174 -8.89 13.86 -9.31
C ALA A 174 -7.52 14.57 -9.11
N PRO A 175 -7.10 14.81 -7.85
CA PRO A 175 -5.74 15.27 -7.59
C PRO A 175 -4.70 14.25 -8.09
N PRO A 176 -3.50 14.70 -8.52
CA PRO A 176 -2.44 13.81 -8.95
C PRO A 176 -2.04 12.86 -7.81
N ARG A 177 -1.66 11.64 -8.16
CA ARG A 177 -1.21 10.61 -7.22
C ARG A 177 0.16 10.10 -7.64
N HIS A 178 1.04 9.96 -6.65
CA HIS A 178 2.39 9.46 -6.82
C HIS A 178 2.59 8.27 -5.88
N GLN A 179 2.87 7.10 -6.45
CA GLN A 179 3.23 5.91 -5.70
C GLN A 179 4.68 5.55 -5.96
N ARG A 180 5.37 5.11 -4.91
CA ARG A 180 6.76 4.66 -4.96
C ARG A 180 6.90 3.39 -4.13
N SER A 181 7.57 2.39 -4.67
CA SER A 181 7.94 1.16 -3.97
C SER A 181 9.43 0.89 -4.21
N SER A 182 10.15 0.53 -3.17
CA SER A 182 11.56 0.12 -3.29
C SER A 182 11.89 -0.98 -2.30
N GLY A 183 12.89 -1.78 -2.66
CA GLY A 183 13.35 -2.88 -1.83
C GLY A 183 14.39 -3.74 -2.51
N ALA A 184 14.50 -4.98 -2.03
CA ALA A 184 15.41 -5.96 -2.56
C ALA A 184 14.74 -6.83 -3.64
N VAL A 185 15.56 -7.31 -4.57
CA VAL A 185 15.25 -8.46 -5.43
C VAL A 185 15.85 -9.68 -4.76
N THR A 186 15.00 -10.66 -4.51
CA THR A 186 15.37 -11.92 -3.85
C THR A 186 15.09 -13.09 -4.77
N ALA A 187 15.53 -14.28 -4.36
CA ALA A 187 15.10 -15.49 -5.04
C ALA A 187 13.56 -15.55 -5.07
N GLN A 188 12.86 -15.19 -4.00
CA GLN A 188 11.39 -15.15 -3.95
C GLN A 188 10.71 -14.03 -4.77
N GLY A 189 11.47 -13.30 -5.58
CA GLY A 189 11.03 -12.13 -6.32
C GLY A 189 11.21 -10.86 -5.49
N LEU A 190 10.29 -9.92 -5.63
CA LEU A 190 10.37 -8.61 -4.98
C LEU A 190 10.16 -8.73 -3.47
N ALA A 191 11.04 -8.09 -2.71
CA ALA A 191 10.92 -7.94 -1.27
C ALA A 191 10.91 -6.43 -0.95
N PRO A 192 9.71 -5.80 -0.92
CA PRO A 192 9.61 -4.39 -0.58
C PRO A 192 10.17 -4.09 0.79
N GLU A 193 10.83 -2.94 0.91
CA GLU A 193 11.31 -2.36 2.17
C GLU A 193 10.45 -1.14 2.53
N ARG A 194 10.03 -0.36 1.52
CA ARG A 194 9.23 0.84 1.70
C ARG A 194 8.24 1.03 0.54
N PHE A 195 7.00 1.35 0.91
CA PHE A 195 5.97 1.81 0.00
C PHE A 195 5.48 3.18 0.42
N ALA A 196 5.37 4.13 -0.52
CA ALA A 196 4.81 5.46 -0.30
C ALA A 196 3.73 5.79 -1.31
N ASP A 197 2.72 6.51 -0.84
CA ASP A 197 1.57 6.96 -1.62
C ASP A 197 1.25 8.41 -1.25
N ARG A 198 1.35 9.30 -2.24
CA ARG A 198 1.18 10.74 -2.07
C ARG A 198 0.10 11.23 -3.02
N VAL A 199 -0.93 11.83 -2.44
CA VAL A 199 -1.96 12.58 -3.18
C VAL A 199 -1.87 14.06 -2.81
N ARG A 200 -2.12 14.37 -1.54
CA ARG A 200 -1.89 15.71 -0.95
C ARG A 200 -0.72 15.66 0.03
N SER A 201 -0.74 14.67 0.92
CA SER A 201 0.35 14.32 1.84
C SER A 201 0.82 12.91 1.56
N GLU A 202 2.09 12.64 1.86
CA GLU A 202 2.67 11.32 1.73
C GLU A 202 2.31 10.46 2.95
N GLN A 203 1.88 9.23 2.68
CA GLN A 203 1.75 8.17 3.68
C GLN A 203 2.58 6.97 3.22
N ALA A 204 3.11 6.19 4.15
CA ALA A 204 4.02 5.10 3.83
C ALA A 204 3.82 3.86 4.71
N ALA A 205 4.27 2.72 4.19
CA ALA A 205 4.44 1.48 4.92
C ALA A 205 5.91 1.04 4.83
N HIS A 206 6.45 0.57 5.96
CA HIS A 206 7.79 0.01 6.08
C HIS A 206 7.70 -1.48 6.40
N PHE A 207 8.52 -2.26 5.73
CA PHE A 207 8.56 -3.72 5.81
C PHE A 207 9.78 -4.11 6.65
N ASP A 208 9.61 -4.18 7.96
CA ASP A 208 10.65 -4.56 8.90
C ASP A 208 10.76 -6.09 8.94
N ARG A 209 11.54 -6.63 8.00
CA ARG A 209 11.77 -8.08 7.88
C ARG A 209 12.55 -8.66 9.04
N GLY A 210 13.45 -7.88 9.65
CA GLY A 210 14.20 -8.31 10.83
C GLY A 210 13.28 -8.54 12.04
N ALA A 211 12.26 -7.70 12.21
CA ALA A 211 11.27 -7.85 13.28
C ALA A 211 9.97 -8.56 12.84
N GLY A 212 9.87 -9.01 11.58
CA GLY A 212 8.68 -9.70 11.06
C GLY A 212 7.39 -8.87 11.08
N ARG A 213 7.47 -7.55 10.85
CA ARG A 213 6.31 -6.63 10.96
C ARG A 213 6.24 -5.56 9.86
N LEU A 214 5.03 -5.06 9.66
CA LEU A 214 4.69 -3.90 8.84
C LEU A 214 4.41 -2.70 9.74
N VAL A 215 5.03 -1.56 9.45
CA VAL A 215 4.86 -0.30 10.20
C VAL A 215 4.33 0.79 9.28
N PHE A 216 3.23 1.44 9.68
CA PHE A 216 2.61 2.51 8.89
C PHE A 216 2.99 3.89 9.42
N SER A 217 3.30 4.83 8.52
CA SER A 217 3.65 6.22 8.90
C SER A 217 2.47 7.00 9.50
N THR A 218 1.26 6.47 9.34
CA THR A 218 0.01 7.05 9.84
C THR A 218 -0.26 6.74 11.32
N ASN A 219 0.72 6.18 12.03
CA ASN A 219 0.59 5.72 13.42
C ASN A 219 -0.61 4.76 13.64
N ARG A 220 -0.97 4.02 12.59
CA ARG A 220 -1.94 2.93 12.65
C ARG A 220 -1.28 1.70 13.27
N PRO A 221 -2.05 0.80 13.92
CA PRO A 221 -1.51 -0.48 14.36
C PRO A 221 -0.79 -1.19 13.21
N GLY A 222 0.42 -1.66 13.47
CA GLY A 222 1.18 -2.46 12.51
C GLY A 222 0.51 -3.81 12.23
N ALA A 223 1.07 -4.56 11.29
CA ALA A 223 0.62 -5.91 10.97
C ALA A 223 1.80 -6.89 10.99
N GLY A 224 1.54 -8.18 11.16
CA GLY A 224 2.56 -9.21 10.93
C GLY A 224 2.98 -9.23 9.46
N LEU A 225 4.27 -9.45 9.20
CA LEU A 225 4.82 -9.51 7.85
C LEU A 225 4.95 -10.96 7.40
N LEU A 226 4.15 -11.36 6.42
CA LEU A 226 4.19 -12.71 5.85
C LEU A 226 5.36 -12.87 4.85
N PRO A 227 5.85 -14.10 4.64
CA PRO A 227 6.77 -14.40 3.54
C PRO A 227 6.19 -13.95 2.19
N GLY A 228 7.03 -13.38 1.31
CA GLY A 228 6.60 -12.89 -0.01
C GLY A 228 5.64 -11.70 0.01
N ALA A 229 5.39 -11.07 1.17
CA ALA A 229 4.52 -9.91 1.26
C ALA A 229 4.99 -8.76 0.35
N GLN A 230 4.01 -8.15 -0.32
CA GLN A 230 4.15 -7.09 -1.29
C GLN A 230 3.48 -5.79 -0.81
N ASP A 231 3.68 -4.70 -1.53
CA ASP A 231 2.85 -3.49 -1.44
C ASP A 231 1.97 -3.32 -2.68
N ARG A 232 1.09 -2.31 -2.67
CA ARG A 232 0.10 -2.09 -3.75
C ARG A 232 0.71 -1.81 -5.13
N LEU A 233 1.96 -1.39 -5.22
CA LEU A 233 2.67 -1.16 -6.47
C LEU A 233 3.55 -2.37 -6.85
N SER A 234 4.38 -2.86 -5.91
CA SER A 234 5.26 -4.02 -6.18
C SER A 234 4.48 -5.28 -6.54
N VAL A 235 3.26 -5.48 -6.02
CA VAL A 235 2.42 -6.63 -6.37
C VAL A 235 2.13 -6.72 -7.87
N LEU A 236 2.05 -5.59 -8.59
CA LEU A 236 1.80 -5.58 -10.03
C LEU A 236 2.97 -6.22 -10.80
N MET A 237 4.20 -5.86 -10.41
CA MET A 237 5.42 -6.38 -11.01
C MET A 237 5.70 -7.82 -10.57
N GLN A 238 5.45 -8.15 -9.30
CA GLN A 238 5.58 -9.50 -8.77
C GLN A 238 4.66 -10.48 -9.52
N LEU A 239 3.40 -10.11 -9.78
CA LEU A 239 2.47 -10.95 -10.54
C LEU A 239 2.95 -11.17 -11.97
N GLY A 240 3.48 -10.13 -12.63
CA GLY A 240 4.13 -10.26 -13.94
C GLY A 240 5.25 -11.29 -13.91
N GLY A 241 6.14 -11.22 -12.92
CA GLY A 241 7.27 -12.14 -12.82
C GLY A 241 6.90 -13.57 -12.43
N LEU A 242 5.84 -13.76 -11.64
CA LEU A 242 5.27 -15.09 -11.36
C LEU A 242 4.70 -15.72 -12.63
N LEU A 243 4.00 -14.95 -13.46
CA LEU A 243 3.48 -15.43 -14.74
C LEU A 243 4.62 -15.74 -15.73
N ALA A 244 5.63 -14.87 -15.81
CA ALA A 244 6.77 -15.05 -16.69
C ALA A 244 7.63 -16.29 -16.32
N ALA A 245 7.76 -16.60 -15.03
CA ALA A 245 8.48 -17.77 -14.55
C ALA A 245 7.66 -19.08 -14.62
N ALA A 246 6.36 -19.00 -14.94
CA ALA A 246 5.51 -20.17 -14.99
C ALA A 246 5.96 -21.14 -16.10
N PRO A 247 6.26 -22.42 -15.78
CA PRO A 247 6.54 -23.41 -16.80
C PRO A 247 5.39 -23.50 -17.83
N PRO A 248 5.69 -23.86 -19.10
CA PRO A 248 4.67 -24.05 -20.12
C PRO A 248 3.52 -24.94 -19.65
N GLY A 249 2.29 -24.50 -19.87
CA GLY A 249 1.08 -25.18 -19.43
C GLY A 249 0.75 -25.00 -17.94
N ARG A 250 1.63 -24.46 -17.08
CA ARG A 250 1.31 -24.25 -15.67
C ARG A 250 0.34 -23.09 -15.45
N LEU A 251 0.30 -22.09 -16.34
CA LEU A 251 -0.74 -21.07 -16.36
C LEU A 251 -2.05 -21.63 -16.91
N ARG A 252 -3.11 -21.47 -16.12
CA ARG A 252 -4.46 -22.03 -16.34
C ARG A 252 -5.47 -21.04 -15.75
N PRO A 253 -6.54 -20.70 -16.50
CA PRO A 253 -7.66 -19.96 -15.95
C PRO A 253 -8.25 -20.63 -14.70
N GLY A 254 -8.72 -19.84 -13.76
CA GLY A 254 -9.25 -20.28 -12.47
C GLY A 254 -8.20 -20.42 -11.36
N GLN A 255 -6.91 -20.34 -11.67
CA GLN A 255 -5.86 -20.30 -10.64
C GLN A 255 -6.00 -19.07 -9.74
N VAL A 256 -5.68 -19.22 -8.46
CA VAL A 256 -5.68 -18.13 -7.49
C VAL A 256 -4.27 -17.89 -7.00
N LEU A 257 -3.78 -16.67 -7.20
CA LEU A 257 -2.51 -16.19 -6.67
C LEU A 257 -2.80 -15.38 -5.41
N ALA A 258 -2.27 -15.83 -4.26
CA ALA A 258 -2.50 -15.21 -2.96
C ALA A 258 -1.21 -14.58 -2.42
N LEU A 259 -1.25 -13.27 -2.18
CA LEU A 259 -0.09 -12.50 -1.68
C LEU A 259 -0.58 -11.55 -0.59
N GLN A 260 0.15 -11.44 0.54
CA GLN A 260 -0.10 -10.34 1.46
C GLN A 260 0.27 -9.04 0.76
N THR A 261 -0.66 -8.09 0.68
CA THR A 261 -0.42 -6.78 0.08
C THR A 261 -0.70 -5.68 1.10
N ALA A 262 0.31 -4.86 1.36
CA ALA A 262 0.21 -3.70 2.23
C ALA A 262 -0.14 -2.42 1.44
N GLY A 263 -1.11 -1.67 1.95
CA GLY A 263 -1.28 -0.25 1.64
C GLY A 263 -0.57 0.61 2.67
N THR A 264 -0.97 1.87 2.81
CA THR A 264 -0.38 2.82 3.78
C THR A 264 -1.03 2.78 5.17
N ARG A 265 -2.04 1.91 5.37
CA ARG A 265 -2.87 1.86 6.58
C ARG A 265 -3.23 0.46 7.05
N GLU A 266 -3.17 -0.51 6.15
CA GLU A 266 -3.48 -1.91 6.45
C GLU A 266 -2.66 -2.84 5.55
N ALA A 267 -2.63 -4.11 5.92
CA ALA A 267 -2.13 -5.19 5.09
C ALA A 267 -3.10 -6.37 5.13
N ALA A 268 -3.39 -6.92 3.97
CA ALA A 268 -4.34 -8.02 3.83
C ALA A 268 -3.89 -8.98 2.73
N VAL A 269 -4.34 -10.22 2.80
CA VAL A 269 -4.06 -11.21 1.77
C VAL A 269 -4.97 -10.96 0.58
N TRP A 270 -4.39 -10.49 -0.52
CA TRP A 270 -5.07 -10.31 -1.80
C TRP A 270 -5.05 -11.63 -2.56
N ARG A 271 -6.19 -11.98 -3.15
CA ARG A 271 -6.36 -13.20 -3.97
C ARG A 271 -6.74 -12.75 -5.37
N PHE A 272 -5.83 -12.97 -6.31
CA PHE A 272 -6.02 -12.68 -7.73
C PHE A 272 -6.42 -13.96 -8.46
N GLN A 273 -7.57 -13.93 -9.11
CA GLN A 273 -8.03 -14.99 -10.00
C GLN A 273 -7.39 -14.76 -11.37
N VAL A 274 -6.66 -15.75 -11.86
CA VAL A 274 -6.13 -15.78 -13.22
C VAL A 274 -7.27 -16.17 -14.15
N GLU A 275 -7.61 -15.31 -15.10
CA GLU A 275 -8.59 -15.57 -16.15
C GLU A 275 -7.88 -15.96 -17.45
N ALA A 276 -8.62 -16.20 -18.53
CA ALA A 276 -8.03 -16.51 -19.82
C ALA A 276 -7.32 -15.29 -20.43
N GLU A 277 -6.38 -15.56 -21.35
CA GLU A 277 -5.84 -14.50 -22.20
C GLU A 277 -6.93 -13.92 -23.10
N GLU A 278 -6.89 -12.60 -23.28
CA GLU A 278 -7.77 -11.89 -24.20
C GLU A 278 -6.98 -10.90 -25.07
N ASP A 279 -7.52 -10.60 -26.24
CA ASP A 279 -7.00 -9.56 -27.12
C ASP A 279 -7.56 -8.20 -26.66
N LEU A 280 -6.66 -7.30 -26.28
CA LEU A 280 -6.98 -5.96 -25.83
C LEU A 280 -6.74 -4.96 -26.95
N GLN A 281 -7.76 -4.18 -27.27
CA GLN A 281 -7.62 -2.98 -28.07
C GLN A 281 -7.24 -1.82 -27.12
N LEU A 282 -5.97 -1.42 -27.13
CA LEU A 282 -5.44 -0.36 -26.26
C LEU A 282 -5.02 0.85 -27.11
N PRO A 283 -4.87 2.05 -26.51
CA PRO A 283 -4.41 3.25 -27.22
C PRO A 283 -3.07 3.07 -27.94
N GLY A 284 -2.17 2.24 -27.40
CA GLY A 284 -0.89 1.90 -28.02
C GLY A 284 -0.94 0.83 -29.11
N GLY A 285 -2.10 0.22 -29.35
CA GLY A 285 -2.29 -0.90 -30.28
C GLY A 285 -2.92 -2.14 -29.65
N THR A 286 -3.02 -3.21 -30.43
CA THR A 286 -3.58 -4.49 -29.96
C THR A 286 -2.51 -5.32 -29.24
N LEU A 287 -2.84 -5.83 -28.05
CA LEU A 287 -1.99 -6.75 -27.30
C LEU A 287 -2.81 -7.92 -26.75
N ARG A 288 -2.23 -9.13 -26.82
CA ARG A 288 -2.73 -10.30 -26.09
C ARG A 288 -2.25 -10.23 -24.63
N ALA A 289 -3.16 -10.37 -23.66
CA ALA A 289 -2.79 -10.28 -22.25
C ALA A 289 -3.58 -11.25 -21.37
N TRP A 290 -2.91 -11.77 -20.34
CA TRP A 290 -3.55 -12.46 -19.23
C TRP A 290 -4.30 -11.46 -18.36
N ARG A 291 -5.55 -11.77 -18.02
CA ARG A 291 -6.35 -10.97 -17.09
C ARG A 291 -6.31 -11.57 -15.70
N LEU A 292 -6.03 -10.76 -14.69
CA LEU A 292 -6.03 -11.10 -13.28
C LEU A 292 -7.05 -10.23 -12.55
N VAL A 293 -7.92 -10.84 -11.76
CA VAL A 293 -9.02 -10.14 -11.07
C VAL A 293 -8.95 -10.38 -9.56
N ARG A 294 -8.93 -9.30 -8.78
CA ARG A 294 -9.17 -9.34 -7.33
C ARG A 294 -10.58 -8.77 -7.08
N PRO A 295 -11.60 -9.63 -6.91
CA PRO A 295 -12.93 -9.14 -6.57
C PRO A 295 -12.96 -8.56 -5.15
N PRO A 296 -13.89 -7.64 -4.85
CA PRO A 296 -14.10 -7.18 -3.49
C PRO A 296 -14.68 -8.31 -2.64
N ARG A 297 -14.16 -8.50 -1.42
CA ARG A 297 -14.66 -9.52 -0.48
C ARG A 297 -15.56 -8.92 0.60
N HIS A 298 -15.40 -7.63 0.86
CA HIS A 298 -16.21 -6.83 1.76
C HIS A 298 -16.65 -5.54 1.05
N GLU A 299 -17.65 -4.86 1.60
CA GLU A 299 -18.26 -3.67 1.00
C GLU A 299 -17.24 -2.59 0.60
N TRP A 300 -16.20 -2.37 1.41
CA TRP A 300 -15.19 -1.33 1.17
C TRP A 300 -13.94 -1.80 0.44
N ASP A 301 -13.93 -3.05 -0.04
CA ASP A 301 -12.78 -3.58 -0.77
C ASP A 301 -12.66 -2.94 -2.17
N LEU A 302 -11.40 -2.74 -2.58
CA LEU A 302 -11.08 -2.31 -3.93
C LEU A 302 -11.20 -3.49 -4.91
N HIS A 303 -12.02 -3.35 -5.96
CA HIS A 303 -11.97 -4.28 -7.08
C HIS A 303 -10.79 -3.90 -7.99
N ILE A 304 -9.92 -4.87 -8.29
CA ILE A 304 -8.77 -4.69 -9.18
C ILE A 304 -8.89 -5.63 -10.36
N GLN A 305 -8.72 -5.09 -11.55
CA GLN A 305 -8.51 -5.87 -12.77
C GLN A 305 -7.18 -5.45 -13.37
N LEU A 306 -6.31 -6.42 -13.62
CA LEU A 306 -4.94 -6.24 -14.06
C LEU A 306 -4.72 -7.07 -15.32
N TRP A 307 -4.10 -6.50 -16.34
CA TRP A 307 -3.73 -7.21 -17.55
C TRP A 307 -2.23 -7.22 -17.75
N LEU A 308 -1.67 -8.42 -17.94
CA LEU A 308 -0.24 -8.68 -18.07
C LEU A 308 0.03 -9.30 -19.45
N ALA A 309 0.79 -8.62 -20.31
CA ALA A 309 1.00 -9.03 -21.69
C ALA A 309 2.30 -9.81 -21.87
N PRO A 310 2.28 -11.10 -22.27
CA PRO A 310 3.50 -11.87 -22.54
C PRO A 310 4.44 -11.19 -23.54
N GLY A 311 3.88 -10.59 -24.60
CA GLY A 311 4.64 -9.84 -25.62
C GLY A 311 5.29 -8.54 -25.12
N GLN A 312 5.00 -8.12 -23.89
CA GLN A 312 5.62 -6.98 -23.19
C GLN A 312 6.36 -7.46 -21.93
N ALA A 313 6.97 -8.64 -21.97
CA ALA A 313 7.65 -9.25 -20.82
C ALA A 313 6.74 -9.36 -19.57
N TYR A 314 5.46 -9.66 -19.78
CA TYR A 314 4.43 -9.72 -18.74
C TYR A 314 4.24 -8.42 -17.95
N ALA A 315 4.58 -7.27 -18.54
CA ALA A 315 4.34 -5.96 -17.93
C ALA A 315 2.84 -5.63 -17.78
N PRO A 316 2.46 -4.79 -16.79
CA PRO A 316 1.08 -4.38 -16.56
C PRO A 316 0.60 -3.40 -17.65
N VAL A 317 -0.02 -3.91 -18.70
CA VAL A 317 -0.50 -3.12 -19.86
C VAL A 317 -1.87 -2.50 -19.65
N ARG A 318 -2.63 -2.98 -18.65
CA ARG A 318 -3.85 -2.29 -18.21
C ARG A 318 -4.07 -2.52 -16.73
N LEU A 319 -4.52 -1.48 -16.03
CA LEU A 319 -4.91 -1.55 -14.63
C LEU A 319 -6.20 -0.78 -14.43
N ARG A 320 -7.27 -1.49 -14.07
CA ARG A 320 -8.54 -0.89 -13.68
C ARG A 320 -8.78 -1.07 -12.18
N LEU A 321 -8.98 0.06 -11.52
CA LEU A 321 -9.25 0.17 -10.10
C LEU A 321 -10.66 0.68 -9.89
N THR A 322 -11.50 -0.09 -9.19
CA THR A 322 -12.88 0.31 -8.88
C THR A 322 -13.08 0.24 -7.37
N PRO A 323 -12.96 1.38 -6.65
CA PRO A 323 -13.27 1.43 -5.22
C PRO A 323 -14.76 1.18 -4.97
N ALA A 324 -15.12 1.00 -3.69
CA ALA A 324 -16.49 0.71 -3.26
C ALA A 324 -17.55 1.73 -3.70
N ASN A 325 -17.16 2.98 -3.93
CA ASN A 325 -18.05 4.02 -4.44
C ASN A 325 -18.39 3.87 -5.95
N GLY A 326 -17.82 2.88 -6.64
CA GLY A 326 -18.06 2.62 -8.06
C GLY A 326 -17.27 3.51 -9.03
N GLU A 327 -16.55 4.51 -8.53
CA GLU A 327 -15.79 5.48 -9.32
C GLU A 327 -14.49 4.85 -9.82
N TRP A 328 -14.53 4.27 -11.02
CA TRP A 328 -13.39 3.57 -11.57
C TRP A 328 -12.35 4.51 -12.20
N LEU A 329 -11.10 4.05 -12.13
CA LEU A 329 -9.91 4.59 -12.78
C LEU A 329 -9.31 3.48 -13.66
N ASP A 330 -9.08 3.74 -14.94
CA ASP A 330 -8.56 2.75 -15.90
C ASP A 330 -7.32 3.29 -16.61
N LEU A 331 -6.16 2.69 -16.31
CA LEU A 331 -4.88 2.98 -16.94
C LEU A 331 -4.72 2.01 -18.11
N GLN A 332 -4.69 2.53 -19.34
CA GLN A 332 -4.55 1.74 -20.56
C GLN A 332 -3.24 2.05 -21.26
N TRP A 333 -2.48 1.02 -21.61
CA TRP A 333 -1.16 1.16 -22.20
C TRP A 333 -1.19 1.97 -23.51
N LEU A 334 -0.25 2.91 -23.59
CA LEU A 334 -0.04 3.77 -24.74
C LEU A 334 1.29 3.45 -25.44
N ARG A 335 2.37 3.27 -24.69
CA ARG A 335 3.69 2.86 -25.21
C ARG A 335 4.61 2.39 -24.07
N THR A 336 5.69 1.72 -24.44
CA THR A 336 6.77 1.33 -23.53
C THR A 336 8.09 1.87 -24.05
N ASP A 337 8.82 2.60 -23.23
CA ASP A 337 10.22 2.95 -23.49
C ASP A 337 11.09 1.90 -22.79
N LYS A 338 11.96 1.21 -23.53
CA LYS A 338 12.89 0.24 -22.96
C LYS A 338 14.11 0.97 -22.41
N GLY A 339 14.55 0.56 -21.21
CA GLY A 339 15.74 1.08 -20.54
C GLY A 339 17.03 0.57 -21.14
#